data_AF-E1A9B6-F1
#
_entry.id   AF-E1A9B6-F1
#
_cell.length_a   1.000
_cell.length_b   1.000
_cell.length_c   1.000
_cell.angle_alpha   90.00
_cell.angle_beta   90.00
_cell.angle_gamma   90.00
#
_symmetry.space_group_name_H-M   'P 1'
#
loop_
_entity.id
_entity.type
_entity.pdbx_description
1 polymer ?
#
loop_
_entity_poly.entity_id
_entity_poly.type
_entity_poly.pdbx_seq_one_letter_code
_entity_poly.pdbx_strand_id
1 'polypeptide(L)' 'DGGKYKDRVNTLMLVATLVATMTFTAGFTLPGGYNDSFPHLGMAVLAKRTA' A
#
# COMPACT_ATOMS: atom_id res chain seq x y z
N ASP A 1 12.52 -16.72 32.18
CA ASP A 1 11.28 -15.94 32.01
C ASP A 1 10.90 -15.95 30.53
N GLY A 2 9.99 -16.84 30.16
CA GLY A 2 9.58 -17.02 28.77
C GLY A 2 8.29 -16.27 28.37
N GLY A 3 7.68 -15.51 29.28
CA GLY A 3 6.50 -14.72 28.95
C GLY A 3 6.82 -13.56 28.01
N LYS A 4 7.95 -12.89 28.24
CA LYS A 4 8.34 -11.65 27.55
C LYS A 4 8.52 -11.78 26.04
N TYR A 5 8.92 -12.95 25.52
CA TYR A 5 9.05 -13.15 24.08
C TYR A 5 7.70 -13.31 23.39
N LYS A 6 6.70 -13.90 24.05
CA LYS A 6 5.36 -14.13 23.48
C LYS A 6 4.63 -12.80 23.28
N ASP A 7 4.70 -11.90 24.26
CA ASP A 7 4.13 -10.56 24.14
C ASP A 7 4.75 -9.76 22.99
N ARG A 8 6.09 -9.76 22.89
CA ARG A 8 6.79 -9.07 21.79
C ARG A 8 6.40 -9.65 20.43
N VAL A 9 6.35 -10.97 20.29
CA VAL A 9 5.96 -11.63 19.04
C VAL A 9 4.52 -11.31 18.66
N ASN A 10 3.60 -11.26 19.63
CA ASN A 10 2.20 -10.88 19.39
C ASN A 10 2.09 -9.44 18.89
N THR A 11 2.78 -8.49 19.53
CA THR A 11 2.81 -7.10 19.06
C THR A 11 3.45 -6.98 17.68
N LEU A 12 4.55 -7.67 17.43
CA LEU A 12 5.23 -7.67 16.14
C LEU A 12 4.35 -8.26 15.04
N MET A 13 3.55 -9.28 15.33
CA MET A 13 2.57 -9.80 14.36
C MET A 13 1.51 -8.76 14.00
N LEU A 14 0.95 -8.05 14.98
CA LEU A 14 -0.03 -6.99 14.74
C LEU A 14 0.56 -5.81 13.93
N VAL A 15 1.79 -5.40 14.26
CA VAL A 15 2.48 -4.36 13.51
C VAL A 15 2.81 -4.84 12.10
N ALA A 16 3.28 -6.08 11.95
CA ALA A 16 3.60 -6.65 10.65
C ALA A 16 2.38 -6.75 9.74
N THR A 17 1.22 -7.20 10.25
CA THR A 17 -0.02 -7.23 9.46
C THR A 17 -0.44 -5.84 9.04
N LEU A 18 -0.40 -4.86 9.94
CA LEU A 18 -0.73 -3.47 9.63
C LEU A 18 0.20 -2.88 8.56
N VAL A 19 1.51 -3.04 8.73
CA VAL A 19 2.52 -2.55 7.78
C VAL A 19 2.38 -3.25 6.43
N ALA A 20 2.12 -4.57 6.43
CA ALA A 20 1.84 -5.32 5.21
C ALA A 20 0.60 -4.79 4.50
N THR A 21 -0.50 -4.50 5.22
CA THR A 21 -1.70 -3.90 4.64
C THR A 21 -1.43 -2.50 4.09
N MET A 22 -0.77 -1.61 4.83
CA MET A 22 -0.43 -0.26 4.38
C MET A 22 0.50 -0.27 3.16
N THR A 23 1.47 -1.18 3.13
CA THR A 23 2.42 -1.32 2.01
C THR A 23 1.73 -1.93 0.79
N PHE A 24 0.82 -2.89 1.00
CA PHE A 24 0.00 -3.44 -0.07
C PHE A 24 -0.91 -2.39 -0.68
N THR A 25 -1.66 -1.64 0.13
CA THR A 25 -2.52 -0.56 -0.38
C THR A 25 -1.72 0.55 -1.04
N ALA A 26 -0.55 0.92 -0.50
CA ALA A 26 0.35 1.89 -1.12
C ALA A 26 1.06 1.36 -2.38
N GLY A 27 1.30 0.06 -2.48
CA GLY A 27 1.87 -0.56 -3.68
C GLY A 27 0.87 -0.62 -4.84
N PHE A 28 -0.41 -0.76 -4.53
CA PHE A 28 -1.50 -0.74 -5.51
C PHE A 28 -2.12 0.65 -5.73
N THR A 29 -1.85 1.63 -4.85
CA THR A 29 -2.26 3.01 -5.10
C THR A 29 -1.40 3.59 -6.22
N LEU A 30 -2.02 3.85 -7.36
CA LEU A 30 -1.34 4.42 -8.51
C LEU A 30 -0.99 5.88 -8.18
N PRO A 31 0.30 6.26 -8.16
CA PRO A 31 0.67 7.62 -7.81
C PRO A 31 0.10 8.57 -8.87
N GLY A 32 -0.41 9.72 -8.42
CA GLY A 32 -1.12 10.68 -9.27
C GLY A 32 -2.62 10.40 -9.47
N GLY A 33 -3.15 9.26 -9.02
CA GLY A 33 -4.58 8.94 -9.16
C GLY A 33 -5.00 8.69 -10.61
N TYR A 34 -6.28 8.88 -10.90
CA TYR A 34 -6.89 8.65 -12.22
C TYR A 34 -7.31 9.96 -12.87
N ASN A 35 -7.18 10.05 -14.19
CA ASN A 35 -7.64 11.19 -14.96
C ASN A 35 -9.19 11.20 -15.02
N ASP A 36 -9.80 12.35 -14.75
CA ASP A 36 -11.26 12.57 -14.85
C ASP A 36 -11.64 13.40 -16.11
N SER A 37 -10.71 13.55 -17.05
CA SER A 37 -10.93 14.34 -18.28
C SER A 37 -11.06 13.45 -19.51
N PHE A 38 -12.13 13.64 -20.28
CA PHE A 38 -12.28 13.01 -21.59
C PHE A 38 -11.17 13.51 -22.55
N PRO A 39 -10.56 12.63 -23.39
CA PRO A 39 -10.83 11.21 -23.61
C PRO A 39 -10.09 10.24 -22.67
N HIS A 40 -9.27 10.73 -21.74
CA HIS A 40 -8.36 9.92 -20.92
C HIS A 40 -8.98 9.46 -19.58
N LEU A 41 -10.31 9.44 -19.48
CA LEU A 41 -11.03 9.11 -18.26
C LEU A 41 -10.61 7.72 -17.73
N GLY A 42 -10.27 7.63 -16.44
CA GLY A 42 -9.87 6.38 -15.80
C GLY A 42 -8.42 5.94 -16.05
N MET A 43 -7.64 6.68 -16.84
CA MET A 43 -6.20 6.41 -17.03
C MET A 43 -5.40 6.89 -15.82
N ALA A 44 -4.40 6.13 -15.36
CA ALA A 44 -3.51 6.59 -14.29
C ALA A 44 -2.73 7.83 -14.73
N VAL A 45 -2.67 8.87 -13.90
CA VAL A 45 -2.01 10.16 -14.23
C VAL A 45 -0.53 9.98 -14.56
N LEU A 46 0.13 8.99 -13.96
CA LEU A 46 1.54 8.66 -14.23
C LEU A 46 1.76 7.59 -15.31
N ALA A 47 0.71 6.98 -15.88
CA ALA A 47 0.86 6.04 -17.00
C ALA A 47 1.28 6.71 -18.32
N LYS A 48 1.58 8.02 -18.31
CA LYS A 48 2.08 8.77 -19.45
C LYS A 48 3.54 8.38 -19.75
N ARG A 49 3.73 7.23 -20.41
CA ARG A 49 4.90 6.97 -21.25
C ARG A 49 4.45 6.52 -22.64
N THR A 50 4.54 7.45 -23.58
CA THR A 50 4.51 7.20 -25.02
C THR A 50 5.82 7.71 -25.59
N ALA A 51 6.68 6.79 -26.03
CA ALA A 51 7.59 6.95 -27.15
C ALA A 51 7.48 5.67 -27.97
#